data_AF-L1NP57-F1
#
_entry.id   AF-L1NP57-F1
#
_cell.length_a   1.000
_cell.length_b   1.000
_cell.length_c   1.000
_cell.angle_alpha   90.00
_cell.angle_beta   90.00
_cell.angle_gamma   90.00
#
_symmetry.space_group_name_H-M   'P 1'
#
loop_
_entity.id
_entity.type
_entity.pdbx_description
1 polymer ?
#
loop_
_entity_poly.entity_id
_entity_poly.type
_entity_poly.pdbx_seq_one_letter_code
_entity_poly.pdbx_strand_id
1 'polypeptide(L)'
;MQPKKNPKADLAKSSGLFFAIGFALVSALTLWGFETKVYDKSVQDNRTSDVDKALDENQENYTMETPPETPPPPPPPAPTAVEEVKVVENDTKIEEQVIGTTETTKNEQIAKVEEIKQTVVEEAPDVDVPFTIIEDKPMFEACKNVPKDQQMKCFQENLNKHVVKNFSYPQAAAEMGIQGKVFVNFRINTDGSITVLGVRGPDKILEDDAKKLIMKLPRLIPGKQRGKPTPVTFAYPINYKLQNN
;
A
#
# COMPACT_ATOMS: atom_id res chain seq x y z
N MET A 1 -27.30 -70.32 -39.07
CA MET A 1 -26.24 -69.60 -38.34
C MET A 1 -26.51 -69.76 -36.86
N GLN A 2 -25.62 -70.41 -36.11
CA GLN A 2 -25.75 -70.50 -34.65
C GLN A 2 -25.26 -69.19 -34.01
N PRO A 3 -25.96 -68.65 -32.99
CA PRO A 3 -25.55 -67.40 -32.37
C PRO A 3 -24.24 -67.57 -31.61
N LYS A 4 -23.21 -66.80 -31.99
CA LYS A 4 -21.85 -66.86 -31.44
C LYS A 4 -21.72 -66.24 -30.04
N LYS A 5 -22.80 -65.67 -29.47
CA LYS A 5 -22.81 -65.01 -28.16
C LYS A 5 -23.95 -65.54 -27.30
N ASN A 6 -23.63 -65.86 -26.05
CA ASN A 6 -24.57 -66.43 -25.09
C ASN A 6 -25.62 -65.37 -24.69
N PRO A 7 -26.91 -65.56 -25.02
CA PRO A 7 -27.95 -64.54 -24.79
C PRO A 7 -28.22 -64.26 -23.30
N LYS A 8 -27.78 -65.16 -22.42
CA LYS A 8 -27.87 -64.97 -20.96
C LYS A 8 -26.79 -64.04 -20.40
N ALA A 9 -25.78 -63.68 -21.19
CA ALA A 9 -24.64 -62.84 -20.79
C ALA A 9 -24.52 -61.57 -21.66
N ASP A 10 -25.64 -61.03 -22.14
CA ASP A 10 -25.67 -59.80 -22.93
C ASP A 10 -25.72 -58.56 -22.01
N LEU A 11 -24.55 -57.96 -21.75
CA LEU A 11 -24.40 -56.76 -20.92
C LEU A 11 -25.00 -55.51 -21.57
N ALA A 12 -25.33 -55.52 -22.87
CA ALA A 12 -25.92 -54.36 -23.54
C ALA A 12 -27.30 -54.03 -22.96
N LYS A 13 -28.04 -55.04 -22.48
CA LYS A 13 -29.38 -54.88 -21.89
C LYS A 13 -29.37 -54.13 -20.54
N SER A 14 -28.27 -54.18 -19.79
CA SER A 14 -28.10 -53.50 -18.49
C SER A 14 -27.11 -52.33 -18.54
N SER A 15 -26.63 -51.96 -19.74
CA SER A 15 -25.67 -50.87 -19.94
C SER A 15 -26.13 -49.53 -19.35
N GLY A 16 -27.41 -49.18 -19.51
CA GLY A 16 -28.00 -47.97 -18.90
C GLY A 16 -28.02 -48.00 -17.36
N LEU A 17 -28.17 -49.19 -16.77
CA LEU A 17 -28.14 -49.37 -15.31
C LEU A 17 -26.72 -49.20 -14.77
N PHE A 18 -25.70 -49.70 -15.48
CA PHE A 18 -24.30 -49.45 -15.12
C PHE A 18 -23.92 -47.98 -15.26
N PHE A 19 -24.43 -47.28 -16.29
CA PHE A 19 -24.22 -45.84 -16.46
C PHE A 19 -24.85 -45.04 -15.31
N ALA A 20 -26.10 -45.36 -14.91
CA ALA A 20 -26.77 -44.70 -13.81
C ALA A 20 -26.07 -44.92 -12.45
N ILE A 21 -25.58 -46.15 -12.19
CA ILE A 21 -24.81 -46.46 -10.98
C ILE A 21 -23.49 -45.68 -10.96
N GLY A 22 -22.78 -45.62 -12.09
CA GLY A 22 -21.54 -44.83 -12.20
C GLY A 22 -21.78 -43.34 -11.94
N PHE A 23 -22.84 -42.78 -12.50
CA PHE A 23 -23.22 -41.38 -12.29
C PHE A 23 -23.55 -41.09 -10.82
N ALA A 24 -24.29 -41.98 -10.15
CA ALA A 24 -24.61 -41.84 -8.74
C ALA A 24 -23.35 -41.90 -7.85
N LEU A 25 -22.41 -42.81 -8.14
CA LEU A 25 -21.16 -42.93 -7.39
C LEU A 25 -20.26 -41.69 -7.54
N VAL A 26 -20.12 -41.16 -8.75
CA VAL A 26 -19.33 -39.94 -8.98
C VAL A 26 -19.96 -38.75 -8.26
N SER A 27 -21.28 -38.58 -8.39
CA SER A 27 -21.99 -37.49 -7.70
C SER A 27 -21.83 -37.58 -6.17
N ALA A 28 -21.98 -38.78 -5.59
CA ALA A 28 -21.78 -38.99 -4.16
C ALA A 28 -20.36 -38.66 -3.69
N LEU A 29 -19.33 -39.05 -4.45
CA LEU A 29 -17.94 -38.73 -4.14
C LEU A 29 -17.66 -37.22 -4.21
N THR A 30 -18.27 -36.52 -5.18
CA THR A 30 -18.11 -35.06 -5.29
C THR A 30 -18.75 -34.32 -4.12
N LEU A 31 -19.97 -34.71 -3.73
CA LEU A 31 -20.64 -34.13 -2.57
C LEU A 31 -19.90 -34.45 -1.27
N TRP A 32 -19.38 -35.67 -1.15
CA TRP A 32 -18.53 -36.05 -0.02
C TRP A 32 -17.26 -35.20 0.05
N GLY A 33 -16.59 -34.94 -1.09
CA GLY A 33 -15.41 -34.07 -1.15
C GLY A 33 -15.69 -32.62 -0.72
N PHE A 34 -16.87 -32.09 -1.05
CA PHE A 34 -17.28 -30.74 -0.62
C PHE A 34 -17.62 -30.68 0.88
N GLU A 35 -18.21 -31.73 1.45
CA GLU A 35 -18.50 -31.83 2.88
C GLU A 35 -17.24 -32.13 3.71
N THR A 36 -16.22 -32.77 3.12
CA THR A 36 -14.95 -32.99 3.81
C THR A 36 -14.24 -31.65 4.00
N LYS A 37 -14.32 -31.10 5.20
CA LYS A 37 -13.50 -29.95 5.60
C LYS A 37 -12.04 -30.39 5.64
N VAL A 38 -11.29 -30.05 4.61
CA VAL A 38 -9.83 -30.18 4.60
C VAL A 38 -9.26 -29.06 5.46
N TYR A 39 -8.99 -29.37 6.73
CA TYR A 39 -8.27 -28.46 7.62
C TYR A 39 -6.78 -28.53 7.30
N ASP A 40 -6.22 -27.42 6.83
CA ASP A 40 -4.79 -27.26 6.69
C ASP A 40 -4.15 -27.19 8.09
N LYS A 41 -3.56 -28.31 8.53
CA LYS A 41 -2.90 -28.43 9.85
C LYS A 41 -1.54 -27.72 9.92
N SER A 42 -1.18 -26.89 8.94
CA SER A 42 0.15 -26.27 8.86
C SER A 42 0.25 -24.80 9.29
N VAL A 43 -0.83 -24.17 9.76
CA VAL A 43 -0.74 -22.83 10.37
C VAL A 43 -1.32 -22.86 11.78
N GLN A 44 -0.44 -23.10 12.75
CA GLN A 44 -0.70 -22.81 14.15
C GLN A 44 -0.66 -21.27 14.34
N ASP A 45 -1.69 -20.57 13.83
CA ASP A 45 -1.88 -19.14 14.07
C ASP A 45 -2.52 -18.97 15.44
N ASN A 46 -1.69 -18.73 16.46
CA ASN A 46 -2.13 -18.37 17.82
C ASN A 46 -2.71 -16.95 17.91
N ARG A 47 -3.39 -16.48 16.86
CA ARG A 47 -4.14 -15.23 16.85
C ARG A 47 -5.63 -15.54 16.88
N THR A 48 -6.08 -16.02 18.03
CA THR A 48 -7.48 -15.95 18.41
C THR A 48 -7.88 -14.49 18.37
N SER A 49 -8.66 -14.11 17.35
CA SER A 49 -9.34 -12.82 17.35
C SER A 49 -10.53 -12.96 18.30
N ASP A 50 -10.56 -12.13 19.34
CA ASP A 50 -11.66 -12.02 20.33
C ASP A 50 -12.95 -11.46 19.70
N VAL A 51 -13.41 -12.02 18.58
CA VAL A 51 -14.60 -11.56 17.85
C VAL A 51 -15.68 -12.66 17.79
N ASP A 52 -15.33 -13.93 18.06
CA ASP A 52 -16.28 -15.06 18.02
C ASP A 52 -16.65 -15.59 19.42
N LYS A 53 -16.61 -14.75 20.46
CA LYS A 53 -17.39 -15.06 21.68
C LYS A 53 -18.83 -14.66 21.40
N ALA A 54 -19.66 -15.69 21.23
CA ALA A 54 -21.10 -15.62 21.14
C ALA A 54 -21.67 -14.56 22.11
N LEU A 55 -22.42 -13.63 21.53
CA LEU A 55 -23.35 -12.75 22.24
C LEU A 55 -24.40 -13.63 22.90
N ASP A 56 -24.11 -14.08 24.11
CA ASP A 56 -25.12 -14.61 25.03
C ASP A 56 -25.88 -13.42 25.63
N GLU A 57 -27.18 -13.58 25.71
CA GLU A 57 -28.17 -12.58 26.10
C GLU A 57 -27.80 -11.88 27.41
N ASN A 58 -27.66 -10.56 27.38
CA ASN A 58 -28.16 -9.67 28.42
C ASN A 58 -28.17 -8.25 27.84
N GLN A 59 -29.27 -7.93 27.16
CA GLN A 59 -29.57 -6.56 26.75
C GLN A 59 -29.92 -5.74 28.00
N GLU A 60 -28.89 -5.26 28.72
CA GLU A 60 -29.08 -4.16 29.64
C GLU A 60 -29.33 -2.90 28.81
N ASN A 61 -30.47 -2.27 29.08
CA ASN A 61 -30.94 -1.10 28.36
C ASN A 61 -30.09 0.12 28.77
N TYR A 62 -28.93 0.31 28.13
CA TYR A 62 -28.12 1.50 28.31
C TYR A 62 -28.86 2.70 27.68
N THR A 63 -29.46 3.51 28.54
CA THR A 63 -29.91 4.84 28.15
C THR A 63 -28.66 5.68 27.97
N MET A 64 -28.39 6.14 26.75
CA MET A 64 -27.30 7.09 26.52
C MET A 64 -27.64 8.39 27.26
N GLU A 65 -26.93 8.70 28.35
CA GLU A 65 -26.90 10.07 28.85
C GLU A 65 -26.20 10.92 27.80
N THR A 66 -26.94 11.84 27.20
CA THR A 66 -26.39 12.84 26.31
C THR A 66 -25.39 13.69 27.11
N PRO A 67 -24.15 13.88 26.61
CA PRO A 67 -23.22 14.82 27.21
C PRO A 67 -23.91 16.18 27.35
N PRO A 68 -23.77 16.89 28.48
CA PRO A 68 -24.34 18.22 28.63
C PRO A 68 -23.83 19.10 27.48
N GLU A 69 -24.74 19.72 26.74
CA GLU A 69 -24.39 20.73 25.74
C GLU A 69 -23.52 21.78 26.44
N THR A 70 -22.28 21.90 25.99
CA THR A 70 -21.44 23.03 26.38
C THR A 70 -22.15 24.31 25.94
N PRO A 71 -22.28 25.32 26.81
CA PRO A 71 -22.91 26.57 26.45
C PRO A 71 -22.27 27.13 25.18
N PRO A 72 -23.06 27.66 24.24
CA PRO A 72 -22.55 28.14 22.97
C PRO A 72 -21.45 29.19 23.23
N PRO A 73 -20.33 29.14 22.49
CA PRO A 73 -19.27 30.12 22.66
C PRO A 73 -19.84 31.53 22.51
N PRO A 74 -19.41 32.48 23.36
CA PRO A 74 -19.92 33.84 23.30
C PRO A 74 -19.70 34.40 21.89
N PRO A 75 -20.68 35.15 21.35
CA PRO A 75 -20.57 35.73 20.03
C PRO A 75 -19.30 36.57 19.93
N PRO A 76 -18.54 36.46 18.83
CA PRO A 76 -17.32 37.24 18.64
C PRO A 76 -17.63 38.73 18.85
N PRO A 77 -16.79 39.47 19.59
CA PRO A 77 -16.99 40.89 19.81
C PRO A 77 -17.08 41.60 18.46
N ALA A 78 -18.10 42.42 18.29
CA ALA A 78 -18.33 43.19 17.08
C ALA A 78 -17.04 43.94 16.70
N PRO A 79 -16.60 43.91 15.42
CA PRO A 79 -15.43 44.64 14.99
C PRO A 79 -15.64 46.12 15.33
N THR A 80 -14.67 46.65 16.07
CA THR A 80 -14.60 48.06 16.43
C THR A 80 -14.61 48.88 15.14
N ALA A 81 -15.54 49.83 15.04
CA ALA A 81 -15.61 50.76 13.92
C ALA A 81 -14.25 51.46 13.79
N VAL A 82 -13.60 51.26 12.64
CA VAL A 82 -12.40 51.98 12.25
C VAL A 82 -12.81 53.43 12.00
N GLU A 83 -12.12 54.36 12.67
CA GLU A 83 -12.28 55.80 12.47
C GLU A 83 -12.07 56.23 11.01
N GLU A 84 -12.78 57.30 10.66
CA GLU A 84 -12.90 57.97 9.36
C GLU A 84 -11.60 58.07 8.55
N VAL A 85 -11.63 57.57 7.31
CA VAL A 85 -10.67 57.98 6.27
C VAL A 85 -11.32 59.10 5.46
N LYS A 86 -10.67 60.27 5.49
CA LYS A 86 -11.06 61.47 4.76
C LYS A 86 -11.13 61.25 3.25
N VAL A 87 -12.18 61.82 2.69
CA VAL A 87 -12.50 62.05 1.27
C VAL A 87 -11.31 62.57 0.47
N VAL A 88 -11.07 61.97 -0.70
CA VAL A 88 -10.52 62.66 -1.87
C VAL A 88 -11.34 62.23 -3.08
N GLU A 89 -12.13 63.17 -3.61
CA GLU A 89 -12.83 63.04 -4.88
C GLU A 89 -11.82 63.11 -6.04
N ASN A 90 -12.08 62.37 -7.12
CA ASN A 90 -11.63 62.75 -8.45
C ASN A 90 -12.64 62.27 -9.48
N ASP A 91 -13.57 63.17 -9.79
CA ASP A 91 -14.40 63.13 -10.99
C ASP A 91 -13.52 63.33 -12.22
N THR A 92 -13.33 62.28 -13.03
CA THR A 92 -12.99 62.47 -14.45
C THR A 92 -13.76 61.49 -15.32
N LYS A 93 -14.60 62.10 -16.16
CA LYS A 93 -15.51 61.55 -17.16
C LYS A 93 -14.72 60.86 -18.28
N ILE A 94 -15.04 59.61 -18.59
CA ILE A 94 -14.51 58.91 -19.78
C ILE A 94 -15.68 58.73 -20.76
N GLU A 95 -15.60 59.43 -21.90
CA GLU A 95 -16.50 59.25 -23.04
C GLU A 95 -16.00 58.08 -23.90
N GLU A 96 -16.91 57.17 -24.27
CA GLU A 96 -16.67 56.08 -25.22
C GLU A 96 -16.37 56.64 -26.62
N GLN A 97 -15.30 56.14 -27.26
CA GLN A 97 -15.14 56.25 -28.71
C GLN A 97 -14.99 54.87 -29.35
N VAL A 98 -15.84 54.69 -30.35
CA VAL A 98 -15.99 53.53 -31.24
C VAL A 98 -14.71 53.27 -32.02
N ILE A 99 -14.19 52.05 -31.94
CA ILE A 99 -13.03 51.62 -32.70
C ILE A 99 -13.50 51.24 -34.12
N GLY A 100 -13.26 52.14 -35.08
CA GLY A 100 -13.40 51.87 -36.51
C GLY A 100 -12.22 51.05 -37.04
N THR A 101 -12.53 49.99 -37.78
CA THR A 101 -11.59 49.18 -38.57
C THR A 101 -11.15 49.96 -39.82
N THR A 102 -9.85 49.96 -40.12
CA THR A 102 -9.33 50.19 -41.48
C THR A 102 -8.02 49.44 -41.72
N GLU A 103 -7.89 49.04 -42.97
CA GLU A 103 -7.01 48.04 -43.56
C GLU A 103 -5.52 48.41 -43.70
N THR A 104 -4.69 47.35 -43.73
CA THR A 104 -3.59 47.06 -44.67
C THR A 104 -2.62 48.18 -45.09
N THR A 105 -1.30 47.99 -44.87
CA THR A 105 -0.26 47.84 -45.93
C THR A 105 1.17 47.77 -45.34
N LYS A 106 1.90 46.71 -45.74
CA LYS A 106 3.37 46.50 -45.84
C LYS A 106 4.34 47.30 -44.95
N ASN A 107 5.27 46.58 -44.30
CA ASN A 107 6.63 46.46 -44.86
C ASN A 107 7.44 45.32 -44.23
N GLU A 108 8.15 44.57 -45.07
CA GLU A 108 9.12 43.54 -44.71
C GLU A 108 10.31 44.14 -43.96
N GLN A 109 10.77 43.43 -42.93
CA GLN A 109 12.20 43.31 -42.62
C GLN A 109 12.45 42.05 -41.80
N ILE A 110 13.22 41.15 -42.42
CA ILE A 110 13.60 39.83 -41.94
C ILE A 110 14.65 40.00 -40.82
N ALA A 111 14.28 39.66 -39.58
CA ALA A 111 15.21 39.58 -38.47
C ALA A 111 15.52 38.11 -38.13
N LYS A 112 16.72 37.70 -38.56
CA LYS A 112 17.64 36.70 -37.98
C LYS A 112 17.06 35.63 -37.05
N VAL A 113 17.11 34.38 -37.53
CA VAL A 113 16.86 33.15 -36.76
C VAL A 113 17.95 33.00 -35.69
N GLU A 114 17.57 33.09 -34.41
CA GLU A 114 18.37 32.54 -33.32
C GLU A 114 18.04 31.06 -33.15
N GLU A 115 19.11 30.28 -33.12
CA GLU A 115 19.16 28.84 -33.01
C GLU A 115 18.59 28.40 -31.64
N ILE A 116 17.41 27.79 -31.66
CA ILE A 116 16.77 27.24 -30.47
C ILE A 116 17.60 26.05 -29.99
N LYS A 117 18.44 26.28 -28.97
CA LYS A 117 19.14 25.22 -28.24
C LYS A 117 18.12 24.28 -27.60
N GLN A 118 18.25 23.01 -27.96
CA GLN A 118 17.68 21.81 -27.37
C GLN A 118 16.85 22.02 -26.10
N THR A 119 15.56 21.78 -26.26
CA THR A 119 14.60 21.42 -25.22
C THR A 119 15.23 20.40 -24.28
N VAL A 120 15.38 20.79 -23.02
CA VAL A 120 15.64 19.91 -21.89
C VAL A 120 14.58 18.81 -21.92
N VAL A 121 15.03 17.57 -22.00
CA VAL A 121 14.17 16.41 -21.78
C VAL A 121 13.67 16.53 -20.35
N GLU A 122 12.40 16.91 -20.21
CA GLU A 122 11.67 16.86 -18.96
C GLU A 122 11.63 15.40 -18.51
N GLU A 123 12.53 15.08 -17.57
CA GLU A 123 12.54 13.80 -16.89
C GLU A 123 11.19 13.69 -16.16
N ALA A 124 10.33 12.80 -16.68
CA ALA A 124 9.01 12.57 -16.11
C ALA A 124 9.15 12.27 -14.62
N PRO A 125 8.29 12.83 -13.75
CA PRO A 125 8.40 12.61 -12.31
C PRO A 125 8.37 11.11 -12.01
N ASP A 126 9.30 10.66 -11.16
CA ASP A 126 9.34 9.30 -10.63
C ASP A 126 8.00 8.97 -9.96
N VAL A 127 7.11 8.31 -10.70
CA VAL A 127 5.83 7.83 -10.18
C VAL A 127 6.15 6.66 -9.24
N ASP A 128 5.91 6.85 -7.95
CA ASP A 128 6.05 5.79 -6.93
C ASP A 128 4.95 4.74 -7.18
N VAL A 129 5.34 3.60 -7.77
CA VAL A 129 4.40 2.55 -8.13
C VAL A 129 4.24 1.61 -6.93
N PRO A 130 3.01 1.33 -6.49
CA PRO A 130 2.76 0.35 -5.44
C PRO A 130 3.35 -1.02 -5.80
N PHE A 131 3.89 -1.74 -4.80
CA PHE A 131 4.53 -3.05 -4.98
C PHE A 131 3.67 -4.10 -5.71
N THR A 132 2.35 -3.90 -5.76
CA THR A 132 1.37 -4.82 -6.35
C THR A 132 1.43 -4.89 -7.88
N ILE A 133 2.05 -3.92 -8.55
CA ILE A 133 2.09 -3.81 -10.03
C ILE A 133 3.51 -4.09 -10.58
N ILE A 134 4.47 -4.35 -9.70
CA ILE A 134 5.88 -4.52 -10.08
C ILE A 134 6.16 -5.98 -10.41
N GLU A 135 6.75 -6.19 -11.60
CA GLU A 135 7.07 -7.52 -12.12
C GLU A 135 8.28 -8.14 -11.40
N ASP A 136 9.35 -7.37 -11.20
CA ASP A 136 10.54 -7.81 -10.48
C ASP A 136 10.71 -7.01 -9.18
N LYS A 137 10.67 -7.70 -8.05
CA LYS A 137 10.72 -7.08 -6.73
C LYS A 137 12.18 -6.75 -6.35
N PRO A 138 12.41 -5.68 -5.55
CA PRO A 138 13.75 -5.38 -5.05
C PRO A 138 14.34 -6.53 -4.23
N MET A 139 15.64 -6.70 -4.30
CA MET A 139 16.33 -7.81 -3.63
C MET A 139 17.75 -7.44 -3.19
N PHE A 140 18.28 -8.18 -2.22
CA PHE A 140 19.71 -8.13 -1.89
C PHE A 140 20.53 -8.84 -2.97
N GLU A 141 21.79 -8.47 -3.14
CA GLU A 141 22.69 -9.15 -4.08
C GLU A 141 22.79 -10.66 -3.82
N ALA A 142 22.73 -11.07 -2.55
CA ALA A 142 22.71 -12.48 -2.14
C ALA A 142 21.50 -13.28 -2.68
N CYS A 143 20.40 -12.61 -3.02
CA CYS A 143 19.16 -13.25 -3.49
C CYS A 143 19.04 -13.34 -5.01
N LYS A 144 20.04 -12.87 -5.77
CA LYS A 144 20.00 -12.81 -7.25
C LYS A 144 19.79 -14.16 -7.91
N ASN A 145 20.35 -15.23 -7.34
CA ASN A 145 20.32 -16.58 -7.91
C ASN A 145 19.18 -17.46 -7.35
N VAL A 146 18.29 -16.88 -6.54
CA VAL A 146 17.15 -17.57 -5.92
C VAL A 146 15.95 -17.53 -6.90
N PRO A 147 15.17 -18.62 -7.03
CA PRO A 147 14.01 -18.64 -7.91
C PRO A 147 12.95 -17.61 -7.47
N LYS A 148 12.18 -17.07 -8.44
CA LYS A 148 11.30 -15.88 -8.25
C LYS A 148 10.26 -16.05 -7.13
N ASP A 149 9.77 -17.27 -6.93
CA ASP A 149 8.85 -17.66 -5.86
C ASP A 149 9.45 -17.49 -4.46
N GLN A 150 10.78 -17.64 -4.33
CA GLN A 150 11.50 -17.57 -3.06
C GLN A 150 12.25 -16.25 -2.84
N GLN A 151 12.36 -15.40 -3.87
CA GLN A 151 13.06 -14.11 -3.77
C GLN A 151 12.55 -13.23 -2.63
N MET A 152 11.22 -13.19 -2.41
CA MET A 152 10.65 -12.41 -1.31
C MET A 152 11.00 -12.97 0.07
N LYS A 153 11.06 -14.29 0.21
CA LYS A 153 11.49 -14.93 1.46
C LYS A 153 12.95 -14.61 1.72
N CYS A 154 13.80 -14.77 0.70
CA CYS A 154 15.22 -14.41 0.78
C CYS A 154 15.44 -12.94 1.13
N PHE A 155 14.66 -12.02 0.55
CA PHE A 155 14.74 -10.59 0.86
C PHE A 155 14.41 -10.32 2.34
N GLN A 156 13.29 -10.87 2.83
CA GLN A 156 12.89 -10.72 4.23
C GLN A 156 13.92 -11.31 5.19
N GLU A 157 14.47 -12.48 4.88
CA GLU A 157 15.50 -13.11 5.70
C GLU A 157 16.78 -12.26 5.78
N ASN A 158 17.24 -11.71 4.66
CA ASN A 158 18.44 -10.86 4.66
C ASN A 158 18.20 -9.52 5.35
N LEU A 159 16.99 -8.95 5.20
CA LEU A 159 16.59 -7.75 5.93
C LEU A 159 16.57 -8.01 7.44
N ASN A 160 15.97 -9.12 7.87
CA ASN A 160 15.96 -9.54 9.28
C ASN A 160 17.39 -9.79 9.81
N LYS A 161 18.25 -10.46 9.04
CA LYS A 161 19.66 -10.68 9.40
C LYS A 161 20.40 -9.36 9.56
N HIS A 162 20.19 -8.39 8.67
CA HIS A 162 20.81 -7.08 8.76
C HIS A 162 20.35 -6.34 10.01
N VAL A 163 19.04 -6.34 10.28
CA VAL A 163 18.43 -5.71 11.45
C VAL A 163 19.01 -6.34 12.71
N VAL A 164 18.94 -7.66 12.89
CA VAL A 164 19.48 -8.34 14.08
C VAL A 164 20.97 -8.07 14.27
N LYS A 165 21.77 -8.05 13.19
CA LYS A 165 23.21 -7.79 13.26
C LYS A 165 23.55 -6.37 13.74
N ASN A 166 22.73 -5.38 13.35
CA ASN A 166 23.00 -3.97 13.63
C ASN A 166 22.09 -3.41 14.73
N PHE A 167 21.18 -4.23 15.29
CA PHE A 167 20.24 -3.83 16.32
C PHE A 167 20.97 -3.57 17.62
N SER A 168 20.74 -2.39 18.19
CA SER A 168 21.23 -2.01 19.51
C SER A 168 20.11 -1.29 20.23
N TYR A 169 19.76 -1.77 21.42
CA TYR A 169 18.70 -1.13 22.19
C TYR A 169 19.20 0.21 22.75
N PRO A 170 18.52 1.34 22.48
CA PRO A 170 18.94 2.64 23.01
C PRO A 170 18.92 2.63 24.54
N GLN A 171 20.05 2.94 25.18
CA GLN A 171 20.17 2.91 26.64
C GLN A 171 19.12 3.80 27.34
N ALA A 172 18.87 5.00 26.81
CA ALA A 172 17.85 5.90 27.34
C ALA A 172 16.44 5.28 27.30
N ALA A 173 16.09 4.54 26.24
CA ALA A 173 14.82 3.83 26.16
C ALA A 173 14.75 2.65 27.13
N ALA A 174 15.89 1.98 27.38
CA ALA A 174 15.97 0.88 28.33
C ALA A 174 15.81 1.35 29.78
N GLU A 175 16.47 2.45 30.16
CA GLU A 175 16.35 3.06 31.49
C GLU A 175 14.93 3.55 31.78
N MET A 176 14.23 4.06 30.76
CA MET A 176 12.83 4.51 30.87
C MET A 176 11.81 3.38 30.68
N GLY A 177 12.24 2.14 30.44
CA GLY A 177 11.33 1.01 30.25
C GLY A 177 10.48 1.09 28.98
N ILE A 178 10.84 1.93 28.01
CA ILE A 178 10.05 2.18 26.80
C ILE A 178 10.19 0.98 25.86
N GLN A 179 9.07 0.35 25.50
CA GLN A 179 9.02 -0.80 24.59
C GLN A 179 7.91 -0.62 23.55
N GLY A 180 7.97 -1.39 22.48
CA GLY A 180 6.87 -1.47 21.52
C GLY A 180 7.33 -1.76 20.08
N LYS A 181 6.37 -1.71 19.16
CA LYS A 181 6.63 -1.91 17.73
C LYS A 181 6.77 -0.56 17.04
N VAL A 182 7.86 -0.41 16.29
CA VAL A 182 8.12 0.75 15.43
C VAL A 182 7.95 0.32 13.98
N PHE A 183 7.17 1.06 13.21
CA PHE A 183 6.98 0.86 11.78
C PHE A 183 7.84 1.87 11.01
N VAL A 184 8.75 1.38 10.18
CA VAL A 184 9.60 2.22 9.32
C VAL A 184 9.13 2.10 7.87
N ASN A 185 8.73 3.22 7.28
CA ASN A 185 8.41 3.33 5.87
C ASN A 185 9.63 3.88 5.13
N PHE A 186 10.14 3.13 4.17
CA PHE A 186 11.29 3.52 3.37
C PHE A 186 11.09 3.15 1.90
N ARG A 187 11.71 3.92 1.02
CA ARG A 187 11.72 3.73 -0.42
C ARG A 187 13.10 3.24 -0.86
N ILE A 188 13.11 2.22 -1.70
CA ILE A 188 14.29 1.78 -2.44
C ILE A 188 14.24 2.52 -3.77
N ASN A 189 15.20 3.42 -3.99
CA ASN A 189 15.27 4.24 -5.21
C ASN A 189 15.76 3.41 -6.41
N THR A 190 15.70 4.00 -7.60
CA THR A 190 16.13 3.37 -8.87
C THR A 190 17.63 3.06 -8.92
N ASP A 191 18.44 3.72 -8.11
CA ASP A 191 19.89 3.47 -7.96
C ASP A 191 20.21 2.40 -6.88
N GLY A 192 19.18 1.89 -6.20
CA GLY A 192 19.35 0.95 -5.10
C GLY A 192 19.67 1.60 -3.74
N SER A 193 19.70 2.93 -3.67
CA SER A 193 19.79 3.66 -2.40
C SER A 193 18.47 3.61 -1.63
N ILE A 194 18.53 3.88 -0.32
CA ILE A 194 17.38 3.82 0.56
C ILE A 194 17.07 5.21 1.10
N THR A 195 15.81 5.61 1.00
CA THR A 195 15.29 6.86 1.57
C THR A 195 14.19 6.53 2.58
N VAL A 196 14.34 7.00 3.82
CA VAL A 196 13.29 6.83 4.83
C VAL A 196 12.22 7.90 4.62
N LEU A 197 10.99 7.48 4.38
CA LEU A 197 9.84 8.36 4.15
C LEU A 197 9.16 8.76 5.46
N GLY A 198 9.13 7.85 6.44
CA GLY A 198 8.53 8.11 7.74
C GLY A 198 8.74 6.97 8.71
N VAL A 199 8.66 7.29 9.99
CA VAL A 199 8.75 6.32 11.09
C VAL A 199 7.59 6.58 12.03
N ARG A 200 6.97 5.52 12.55
CA ARG A 200 5.90 5.61 13.55
C ARG A 200 6.14 4.59 14.64
N GLY A 201 6.28 5.06 15.87
CA GLY A 201 6.51 4.23 17.05
C GLY A 201 5.88 4.84 18.30
N PRO A 202 6.07 4.18 19.46
CA PRO A 202 5.57 4.67 20.73
C PRO A 202 6.36 5.88 21.26
N ASP A 203 7.62 6.03 20.88
CA ASP A 203 8.50 7.10 21.35
C ASP A 203 9.56 7.47 20.29
N LYS A 204 9.94 8.75 20.25
CA LYS A 204 10.93 9.29 19.30
C LYS A 204 12.31 8.64 19.41
N ILE A 205 12.73 8.21 20.60
CA ILE A 205 14.04 7.57 20.79
C ILE A 205 14.12 6.26 20.02
N LEU A 206 13.04 5.47 20.02
CA LEU A 206 12.96 4.24 19.25
C LEU A 206 12.80 4.53 17.76
N GLU A 207 12.08 5.59 17.39
CA GLU A 207 11.94 6.00 15.98
C GLU A 207 13.29 6.42 15.36
N ASP A 208 14.09 7.20 16.09
CA ASP A 208 15.40 7.65 15.63
C ASP A 208 16.41 6.51 15.48
N ASP A 209 16.39 5.55 16.40
CA ASP A 209 17.22 4.35 16.31
C ASP A 209 16.79 3.47 15.11
N ALA A 210 15.49 3.22 14.97
CA ALA A 210 14.93 2.47 13.84
C ALA A 210 15.28 3.11 12.49
N LYS A 211 15.23 4.45 12.40
CA LYS A 211 15.66 5.21 11.22
C LYS A 211 17.13 4.96 10.90
N LYS A 212 18.01 5.06 11.90
CA LYS A 212 19.46 4.81 11.74
C LYS A 212 19.74 3.37 11.31
N LEU A 213 18.99 2.41 11.84
CA LEU A 213 19.14 1.00 11.51
C LEU A 213 18.84 0.72 10.03
N ILE A 214 17.74 1.27 9.50
CA ILE A 214 17.38 1.12 8.09
C ILE A 214 18.33 1.90 7.17
N MET A 215 18.81 3.06 7.58
CA MET A 215 19.81 3.83 6.80
C MET A 215 21.17 3.12 6.69
N LYS A 216 21.49 2.15 7.55
CA LYS A 216 22.72 1.34 7.49
C LYS A 216 22.64 0.19 6.48
N LEU A 217 21.49 -0.04 5.85
CA LEU A 217 21.34 -1.08 4.84
C LEU A 217 22.31 -0.86 3.67
N PRO A 218 22.90 -1.93 3.11
CA PRO A 218 23.70 -1.82 1.91
C PRO A 218 22.83 -1.41 0.72
N ARG A 219 23.47 -0.97 -0.38
CA ARG A 219 22.76 -0.75 -1.63
C ARG A 219 22.07 -2.04 -2.10
N LEU A 220 20.82 -1.90 -2.53
CA LEU A 220 19.97 -3.01 -2.95
C LEU A 220 19.84 -3.04 -4.46
N ILE A 221 19.41 -4.18 -5.00
CA ILE A 221 18.99 -4.25 -6.40
C ILE A 221 17.58 -3.66 -6.48
N PRO A 222 17.36 -2.59 -7.28
CA PRO A 222 16.05 -1.95 -7.40
C PRO A 222 15.04 -2.88 -8.07
N GLY A 223 13.77 -2.61 -7.80
CA GLY A 223 12.66 -3.28 -8.50
C GLY A 223 12.64 -2.88 -9.96
N LYS A 224 12.05 -3.72 -10.81
CA LYS A 224 11.86 -3.41 -12.22
C LYS A 224 10.42 -3.61 -12.64
N GLN A 225 9.94 -2.66 -13.44
CA GLN A 225 8.66 -2.74 -14.11
C GLN A 225 8.90 -2.58 -15.61
N ARG A 226 8.48 -3.55 -16.43
CA ARG A 226 8.70 -3.52 -17.89
C ARG A 226 10.18 -3.32 -18.26
N GLY A 227 11.07 -3.93 -17.49
CA GLY A 227 12.52 -3.82 -17.66
C GLY A 227 13.15 -2.49 -17.23
N LYS A 228 12.36 -1.49 -16.82
CA LYS A 228 12.87 -0.22 -16.29
C LYS A 228 13.02 -0.28 -14.76
N PRO A 229 14.10 0.25 -14.16
CA PRO A 229 14.20 0.36 -12.72
C PRO A 229 13.12 1.31 -12.20
N THR A 230 12.44 0.92 -11.14
CA THR A 230 11.32 1.67 -10.56
C THR A 230 11.50 1.74 -9.05
N PRO A 231 11.30 2.92 -8.42
CA PRO A 231 11.41 3.02 -6.98
C PRO A 231 10.27 2.25 -6.31
N VAL A 232 10.54 1.65 -5.16
CA VAL A 232 9.56 0.82 -4.45
C VAL A 232 9.54 1.16 -2.97
N THR A 233 8.35 1.47 -2.47
CA THR A 233 8.14 1.75 -1.05
C THR A 233 7.80 0.49 -0.25
N PHE A 234 8.47 0.32 0.89
CA PHE A 234 8.29 -0.77 1.85
C PHE A 234 8.00 -0.24 3.25
N ALA A 235 7.23 -1.02 4.01
CA ALA A 235 7.03 -0.82 5.44
C ALA A 235 7.61 -2.02 6.20
N TYR A 236 8.51 -1.76 7.15
CA TYR A 236 9.15 -2.80 7.95
C TYR A 236 8.90 -2.58 9.45
N PRO A 237 8.28 -3.54 10.15
CA PRO A 237 8.06 -3.45 11.59
C PRO A 237 9.26 -3.97 12.38
N ILE A 238 9.80 -3.14 13.28
CA ILE A 238 10.85 -3.49 14.25
C ILE A 238 10.20 -3.61 15.63
N ASN A 239 10.52 -4.67 16.37
CA ASN A 239 9.96 -4.91 17.70
C ASN A 239 11.02 -4.66 18.78
N TYR A 240 10.85 -3.61 19.56
CA TYR A 240 11.68 -3.30 20.71
C TYR A 240 11.05 -3.91 21.95
N LYS A 241 11.72 -4.94 22.49
CA LYS A 241 11.34 -5.59 23.75
C LYS A 241 12.55 -5.61 24.67
N LEU A 242 12.36 -5.27 25.93
CA LEU A 242 13.38 -5.52 26.93
C LEU A 242 13.35 -7.01 27.25
N GLN A 243 14.54 -7.61 27.27
CA GLN A 243 14.69 -8.95 27.81
C GLN A 243 14.56 -8.82 29.32
N ASN A 244 13.46 -9.29 29.89
CA ASN A 244 13.39 -9.47 31.33
C ASN A 244 14.37 -10.58 31.67
N ASN A 245 15.46 -10.22 32.36
CA ASN A 245 16.39 -11.17 32.96
C ASN A 245 15.95 -11.48 34.39
#